data_AF-A0A327WAM7-F1
#
_entry.id   AF-A0A327WAM7-F1
#
_cell.length_a   1.000
_cell.length_b   1.000
_cell.length_c   1.000
_cell.angle_alpha   90.00
_cell.angle_beta   90.00
_cell.angle_gamma   90.00
#
_symmetry.space_group_name_H-M   'P 1'
#
loop_
_entity.id
_entity.type
_entity.pdbx_description
1 polymer ?
#
loop_
_entity_poly.entity_id
_entity_poly.type
_entity_poly.pdbx_seq_one_letter_code
_entity_poly.pdbx_strand_id
1 'polypeptide(L)'
;MSAMAASAQTSAESGPKVGLRERKKIKTRTAIREATYRLIEEQGYDATTVEQIAEAAEVSPSTVFRYFPTKEDIVLTDEFDPVLERELRARPADEPIIDSVRHVVEHALELAFASEPPEVVRLRTRLQVETPAVRSRMMESMSVTGQLMCQVIADRTGRDADGLEVRVYAMALVGALMQATMYWAEHDHEDDLRALVLRALDTVQQGL
;
A
#
# COMPACT_ATOMS: atom_id res chain seq x y z
N MET A 1 -52.42 35.81 20.37
CA MET A 1 -51.31 35.04 20.96
C MET A 1 -51.17 33.75 20.19
N SER A 2 -50.11 33.64 19.39
CA SER A 2 -49.54 32.46 18.70
C SER A 2 -48.82 32.99 17.48
N ALA A 3 -47.59 32.64 17.13
CA ALA A 3 -46.42 32.08 17.80
C ALA A 3 -45.31 32.25 16.74
N MET A 4 -44.11 32.60 17.18
CA MET A 4 -42.92 32.65 16.33
C MET A 4 -42.69 31.30 15.62
N ALA A 5 -42.24 31.34 14.37
CA ALA A 5 -41.43 30.28 13.80
C ALA A 5 -40.15 30.91 13.24
N ALA A 6 -39.10 30.75 14.02
CA ALA A 6 -37.77 31.23 13.76
C ALA A 6 -37.14 30.49 12.58
N SER A 7 -36.38 31.25 11.81
CA SER A 7 -35.34 30.79 10.91
C SER A 7 -34.40 29.83 11.64
N ALA A 8 -34.20 28.63 11.09
CA ALA A 8 -33.05 27.79 11.41
C ALA A 8 -32.51 27.23 10.11
N GLN A 9 -31.56 27.96 9.53
CA GLN A 9 -30.59 27.39 8.59
C GLN A 9 -29.77 26.37 9.36
N THR A 10 -30.01 25.09 9.10
CA THR A 10 -29.15 24.02 9.62
C THR A 10 -27.89 23.98 8.77
N SER A 11 -26.85 24.65 9.27
CA SER A 11 -25.46 24.42 8.89
C SER A 11 -25.01 23.05 9.40
N ALA A 12 -24.78 22.10 8.50
CA ALA A 12 -23.92 20.93 8.63
C ALA A 12 -23.84 20.31 7.22
N GLU A 13 -22.71 19.92 6.64
CA GLU A 13 -21.60 19.16 7.22
C GLU A 13 -20.29 19.53 6.50
N SER A 14 -19.31 20.03 7.26
CA SER A 14 -17.93 20.12 6.79
C SER A 14 -17.15 18.92 7.32
N GLY A 15 -16.89 17.93 6.46
CA GLY A 15 -15.91 16.87 6.75
C GLY A 15 -14.52 17.47 7.05
N PRO A 16 -13.63 16.72 7.73
CA PRO A 16 -12.34 17.26 8.19
C PRO A 16 -11.48 17.66 6.98
N LYS A 17 -11.36 18.97 6.75
CA LYS A 17 -10.49 19.53 5.71
C LYS A 17 -9.05 19.21 6.08
N VAL A 18 -8.41 18.31 5.34
CA VAL A 18 -6.97 18.01 5.43
C VAL A 18 -6.19 19.33 5.56
N GLY A 19 -5.50 19.49 6.69
CA GLY A 19 -4.83 20.74 7.04
C GLY A 19 -3.77 21.11 6.00
N LEU A 20 -3.47 22.42 5.87
CA LEU A 20 -2.49 22.92 4.88
C LEU A 20 -1.13 22.22 4.96
N ARG A 21 -0.71 21.83 6.17
CA ARG A 21 0.53 21.07 6.42
C ARG A 21 0.47 19.67 5.81
N GLU A 22 -0.63 18.96 5.97
CA GLU A 22 -0.80 17.60 5.45
C GLU A 22 -0.92 17.61 3.93
N ARG A 23 -1.61 18.60 3.35
CA ARG A 23 -1.63 18.79 1.89
C ARG A 23 -0.24 19.06 1.31
N LYS A 24 0.57 19.89 1.98
CA LYS A 24 1.96 20.13 1.58
C LYS A 24 2.80 18.86 1.67
N LYS A 25 2.60 18.08 2.74
CA LYS A 25 3.27 16.79 2.95
C LYS A 25 2.99 15.81 1.81
N ILE A 26 1.71 15.62 1.47
CA ILE A 26 1.27 14.76 0.37
C ILE A 26 1.86 15.26 -0.95
N LYS A 27 1.70 16.56 -1.26
CA LYS A 27 2.21 17.14 -2.51
C LYS A 27 3.71 16.93 -2.69
N THR A 28 4.51 17.16 -1.65
CA THR A 28 5.96 16.93 -1.72
C THR A 28 6.29 15.46 -1.93
N ARG A 29 5.59 14.56 -1.23
CA ARG A 29 5.80 13.12 -1.38
C ARG A 29 5.48 12.65 -2.81
N THR A 30 4.36 13.09 -3.37
CA THR A 30 3.97 12.82 -4.77
C THR A 30 5.01 13.34 -5.76
N ALA A 31 5.48 14.58 -5.61
CA ALA A 31 6.48 15.17 -6.51
C ALA A 31 7.80 14.37 -6.52
N ILE A 32 8.25 13.89 -5.35
CA ILE A 32 9.45 13.03 -5.25
C ILE A 32 9.24 11.71 -6.01
N ARG A 33 8.07 11.08 -5.85
CA ARG A 33 7.73 9.82 -6.54
C ARG A 33 7.68 9.99 -8.05
N GLU A 34 6.95 11.01 -8.53
CA GLU A 34 6.84 11.33 -9.96
C GLU A 34 8.22 11.60 -10.60
N ALA A 35 9.08 12.36 -9.92
CA ALA A 35 10.45 12.60 -10.37
C ALA A 35 11.28 11.31 -10.42
N THR A 36 11.11 10.44 -9.42
CA THR A 36 11.82 9.16 -9.34
C THR A 36 11.42 8.23 -10.46
N TYR A 37 10.12 8.01 -10.68
CA TYR A 37 9.65 7.11 -11.74
C TYR A 37 10.05 7.63 -13.13
N ARG A 38 9.92 8.93 -13.38
CA ARG A 38 10.36 9.55 -14.64
C ARG A 38 11.86 9.31 -14.90
N LEU A 39 12.72 9.59 -13.93
CA LEU A 39 14.16 9.38 -14.09
C LEU A 39 14.51 7.91 -14.26
N ILE A 40 13.86 7.00 -13.53
CA ILE A 40 14.09 5.56 -13.69
C ILE A 40 13.68 5.11 -15.10
N GLU A 41 12.59 5.62 -15.66
CA GLU A 41 12.19 5.32 -17.05
C GLU A 41 13.21 5.85 -18.07
N GLU A 42 13.76 7.04 -17.84
CA GLU A 42 14.68 7.71 -18.78
C GLU A 42 16.09 7.10 -18.78
N GLN A 43 16.63 6.75 -17.62
CA GLN A 43 18.04 6.37 -17.45
C GLN A 43 18.27 5.09 -16.63
N GLY A 44 17.21 4.44 -16.13
CA GLY A 44 17.29 3.23 -15.32
C GLY A 44 17.46 3.47 -13.81
N TYR A 45 17.21 2.42 -13.02
CA TYR A 45 17.23 2.50 -11.55
C TYR A 45 18.62 2.83 -10.99
N ASP A 46 19.65 2.10 -11.45
CA ASP A 46 21.00 2.23 -10.89
C ASP A 46 21.64 3.58 -11.20
N ALA A 47 21.37 4.15 -12.39
CA ALA A 47 21.86 5.46 -12.79
C ALA A 47 21.15 6.62 -12.08
N THR A 48 19.97 6.38 -11.49
CA THR A 48 19.18 7.42 -10.82
C THR A 48 19.63 7.63 -9.38
N THR A 49 20.12 8.83 -9.07
CA THR A 49 20.58 9.21 -7.73
C THR A 49 19.54 10.03 -6.96
N VAL A 50 19.65 10.05 -5.63
CA VAL A 50 18.75 10.84 -4.77
C VAL A 50 18.92 12.34 -5.01
N GLU A 51 20.11 12.79 -5.39
CA GLU A 51 20.41 14.18 -5.74
C GLU A 51 19.65 14.59 -7.00
N GLN A 52 19.66 13.76 -8.04
CA GLN A 52 18.89 14.01 -9.27
C GLN A 52 17.38 14.02 -9.00
N ILE A 53 16.90 13.09 -8.18
CA ILE A 53 15.49 13.05 -7.74
C ILE A 53 15.13 14.35 -7.01
N ALA A 54 15.98 14.79 -6.09
CA ALA A 54 15.74 16.00 -5.30
C ALA A 54 15.68 17.25 -6.18
N GLU A 55 16.62 17.39 -7.11
CA GLU A 55 16.64 18.46 -8.11
C GLU A 55 15.36 18.44 -8.97
N ALA A 56 15.01 17.29 -9.52
CA ALA A 56 13.85 17.10 -10.38
C ALA A 56 12.50 17.28 -9.65
N ALA A 57 12.46 17.12 -8.33
CA ALA A 57 11.31 17.35 -7.47
C ALA A 57 11.31 18.74 -6.79
N GLU A 58 12.29 19.59 -7.10
CA GLU A 58 12.48 20.94 -6.53
C GLU A 58 12.56 20.94 -4.98
N VAL A 59 13.29 19.96 -4.43
CA VAL A 59 13.53 19.83 -2.98
C VAL A 59 15.00 19.57 -2.67
N SER A 60 15.39 19.65 -1.39
CA SER A 60 16.73 19.24 -0.97
C SER A 60 16.86 17.70 -0.87
N PRO A 61 18.05 17.11 -1.05
CA PRO A 61 18.27 15.69 -0.77
C PRO A 61 17.88 15.30 0.66
N SER A 62 18.16 16.18 1.64
CA SER A 62 17.71 15.99 3.04
C SER A 62 16.19 15.95 3.18
N THR A 63 15.45 16.63 2.30
CA THR A 63 13.99 16.53 2.25
C THR A 63 13.55 15.20 1.68
N VAL A 64 14.21 14.68 0.63
CA VAL A 64 13.94 13.33 0.12
C VAL A 64 14.14 12.29 1.22
N PHE A 65 15.32 12.27 1.88
CA PHE A 65 15.61 11.33 2.96
C PHE A 65 14.66 11.44 4.17
N ARG A 66 14.10 12.63 4.43
CA ARG A 66 13.08 12.82 5.47
C ARG A 66 11.77 12.11 5.14
N TYR A 67 11.42 12.00 3.86
CA TYR A 67 10.19 11.32 3.41
C TYR A 67 10.41 9.84 3.09
N PHE A 68 11.62 9.50 2.62
CA PHE A 68 11.99 8.18 2.15
C PHE A 68 13.43 7.89 2.60
N PRO A 69 13.61 7.09 3.66
CA PRO A 69 14.93 6.79 4.21
C PRO A 69 15.91 6.23 3.17
N THR A 70 15.42 5.44 2.21
CA THR A 70 16.21 4.93 1.09
C THR A 70 15.57 5.19 -0.28
N LYS A 71 16.32 4.97 -1.37
CA LYS A 71 15.78 5.06 -2.75
C LYS A 71 14.73 3.96 -3.00
N GLU A 72 14.95 2.78 -2.43
CA GLU A 72 14.03 1.65 -2.49
C GLU A 72 12.68 1.99 -1.83
N ASP A 73 12.69 2.76 -0.73
CA ASP A 73 11.45 3.22 -0.07
C ASP A 73 10.58 4.10 -0.98
N ILE A 74 11.19 4.84 -1.92
CA ILE A 74 10.46 5.64 -2.91
C ILE A 74 9.72 4.72 -3.88
N VAL A 75 10.35 3.60 -4.26
CA VAL A 75 9.76 2.60 -5.16
C VAL A 75 8.65 1.83 -4.45
N LEU A 76 8.87 1.36 -3.23
CA LEU A 76 8.01 0.40 -2.53
C LEU A 76 6.76 0.98 -1.88
N THR A 77 6.65 2.30 -1.75
CA THR A 77 5.48 3.06 -1.25
C THR A 77 4.56 2.28 -0.29
N ASP A 78 4.89 2.37 0.99
CA ASP A 78 4.21 1.73 2.14
C ASP A 78 2.87 2.38 2.54
N GLU A 79 2.21 3.08 1.61
CA GLU A 79 0.99 3.86 1.93
C GLU A 79 -0.24 2.98 2.18
N PHE A 80 -0.16 1.71 1.81
CA PHE A 80 -1.26 0.77 1.95
C PHE A 80 -1.30 0.08 3.32
N ASP A 81 -0.20 -0.02 4.07
CA ASP A 81 -0.17 -0.77 5.33
C ASP A 81 -1.06 -0.16 6.44
N PRO A 82 -0.99 1.16 6.73
CA PRO A 82 -1.90 1.79 7.71
C PRO A 82 -3.37 1.79 7.25
N VAL A 83 -3.60 1.81 5.93
CA VAL A 83 -4.95 1.72 5.35
C VAL A 83 -5.47 0.30 5.53
N LEU A 84 -4.68 -0.71 5.19
CA LEU A 84 -5.00 -2.12 5.28
C LEU A 84 -5.34 -2.52 6.73
N GLU A 85 -4.55 -2.09 7.71
CA GLU A 85 -4.85 -2.30 9.13
C GLU A 85 -6.19 -1.67 9.53
N ARG A 86 -6.41 -0.41 9.15
CA ARG A 86 -7.65 0.31 9.48
C ARG A 86 -8.87 -0.35 8.85
N GLU A 87 -8.79 -0.70 7.57
CA GLU A 87 -9.89 -1.33 6.84
C GLU A 87 -10.16 -2.73 7.39
N LEU A 88 -9.12 -3.53 7.70
CA LEU A 88 -9.30 -4.85 8.31
C LEU A 88 -9.94 -4.78 9.69
N ARG A 89 -9.58 -3.78 10.51
CA ARG A 89 -10.23 -3.57 11.82
C ARG A 89 -11.66 -3.05 11.71
N ALA A 90 -12.01 -2.39 10.60
CA ALA A 90 -13.37 -1.91 10.35
C ALA A 90 -14.31 -3.01 9.83
N ARG A 91 -13.78 -4.19 9.44
CA ARG A 91 -14.59 -5.34 9.02
C ARG A 91 -15.40 -5.92 10.19
N PRO A 92 -16.55 -6.58 9.92
CA PRO A 92 -17.32 -7.26 10.95
C PRO A 92 -16.48 -8.30 11.69
N ALA A 93 -16.60 -8.34 13.02
CA ALA A 93 -15.78 -9.22 13.86
C ALA A 93 -16.07 -10.71 13.65
N ASP A 94 -17.31 -11.03 13.25
CA ASP A 94 -17.81 -12.38 12.98
C ASP A 94 -17.52 -12.87 11.55
N GLU A 95 -16.96 -12.02 10.69
CA GLU A 95 -16.55 -12.41 9.33
C GLU A 95 -15.30 -13.32 9.39
N PRO A 96 -15.16 -14.33 8.52
CA PRO A 96 -13.90 -15.05 8.37
C PRO A 96 -12.78 -14.09 7.93
N ILE A 97 -11.61 -14.21 8.55
CA ILE A 97 -10.48 -13.31 8.28
C ILE A 97 -10.07 -13.29 6.79
N ILE A 98 -10.17 -14.42 6.09
CA ILE A 98 -9.84 -14.52 4.66
C ILE A 98 -10.78 -13.67 3.80
N ASP A 99 -12.07 -13.61 4.15
CA ASP A 99 -13.06 -12.81 3.43
C ASP A 99 -12.82 -11.32 3.65
N SER A 100 -12.46 -10.95 4.90
CA SER A 100 -12.01 -9.60 5.22
C SER A 100 -10.76 -9.19 4.44
N VAL A 101 -9.75 -10.07 4.38
CA VAL A 101 -8.52 -9.81 3.61
C VAL A 101 -8.83 -9.67 2.14
N ARG A 102 -9.68 -10.55 1.57
CA ARG A 102 -10.12 -10.45 0.18
C ARG A 102 -10.74 -9.09 -0.11
N HIS A 103 -11.69 -8.65 0.72
CA HIS A 103 -12.36 -7.38 0.54
C HIS A 103 -11.39 -6.18 0.59
N VAL A 104 -10.49 -6.17 1.58
CA VAL A 104 -9.51 -5.09 1.75
C VAL A 104 -8.52 -5.04 0.60
N VAL A 105 -8.05 -6.20 0.13
CA VAL A 105 -7.11 -6.29 -0.98
C VAL A 105 -7.76 -5.88 -2.31
N GLU A 106 -9.01 -6.30 -2.57
CA GLU A 106 -9.76 -5.86 -3.74
C GLU A 106 -9.91 -4.34 -3.77
N HIS A 107 -10.28 -3.75 -2.62
CA HIS A 107 -10.40 -2.30 -2.50
C HIS A 107 -9.05 -1.59 -2.69
N ALA A 108 -7.97 -2.14 -2.13
CA ALA A 108 -6.63 -1.58 -2.30
C ALA A 108 -6.17 -1.62 -3.77
N LEU A 109 -6.44 -2.71 -4.49
CA LEU A 109 -6.16 -2.82 -5.93
C LEU A 109 -6.96 -1.80 -6.74
N GLU A 110 -8.24 -1.61 -6.42
CA GLU A 110 -9.08 -0.59 -7.08
C GLU A 110 -8.53 0.81 -6.90
N LEU A 111 -8.17 1.16 -5.67
CA LEU A 111 -7.57 2.45 -5.37
C LEU A 111 -6.25 2.63 -6.11
N ALA A 112 -5.37 1.63 -6.08
CA ALA A 112 -4.07 1.68 -6.76
C ALA A 112 -4.23 1.93 -8.27
N PHE A 113 -5.12 1.17 -8.93
CA PHE A 113 -5.38 1.33 -10.37
C PHE A 113 -6.12 2.63 -10.73
N ALA A 114 -6.87 3.22 -9.78
CA ALA A 114 -7.51 4.51 -9.99
C ALA A 114 -6.56 5.70 -9.74
N SER A 115 -5.59 5.55 -8.83
CA SER A 115 -4.72 6.64 -8.38
C SER A 115 -3.40 6.73 -9.12
N GLU A 116 -2.89 5.64 -9.68
CA GLU A 116 -1.58 5.58 -10.33
C GLU A 116 -1.72 5.18 -11.81
N PRO A 117 -0.93 5.79 -12.70
CA PRO A 117 -0.86 5.35 -14.08
C PRO A 117 -0.38 3.88 -14.19
N PRO A 118 -0.95 3.07 -15.10
CA PRO A 118 -0.58 1.65 -15.23
C PRO A 118 0.92 1.40 -15.46
N GLU A 119 1.60 2.30 -16.16
CA GLU A 119 3.04 2.25 -16.40
C GLU A 119 3.85 2.34 -15.11
N VAL A 120 3.44 3.16 -14.14
CA VAL A 120 4.11 3.30 -12.85
C VAL A 120 3.98 2.01 -12.03
N VAL A 121 2.79 1.42 -12.03
CA VAL A 121 2.54 0.15 -11.33
C VAL A 121 3.37 -0.98 -11.95
N ARG A 122 3.45 -1.05 -13.28
CA ARG A 122 4.28 -2.03 -14.00
C ARG A 122 5.76 -1.82 -13.75
N LEU A 123 6.23 -0.57 -13.78
CA LEU A 123 7.63 -0.24 -13.49
C LEU A 123 8.01 -0.67 -12.07
N ARG A 124 7.20 -0.32 -11.07
CA ARG A 124 7.45 -0.69 -9.67
C ARG A 124 7.58 -2.20 -9.48
N THR A 125 6.63 -2.95 -10.03
CA THR A 125 6.60 -4.42 -9.89
C THR A 125 7.74 -5.08 -10.67
N ARG A 126 8.14 -4.53 -11.82
CA ARG A 126 9.35 -4.95 -12.53
C ARG A 126 10.61 -4.72 -11.70
N LEU A 127 10.76 -3.55 -11.07
CA LEU A 127 11.90 -3.26 -10.20
C LEU A 127 12.00 -4.23 -9.01
N GLN A 128 10.87 -4.68 -8.46
CA GLN A 128 10.85 -5.69 -7.40
C GLN A 128 11.45 -7.03 -7.86
N VAL A 129 11.25 -7.41 -9.12
CA VAL A 129 11.81 -8.63 -9.71
C VAL A 129 13.27 -8.42 -10.11
N GLU A 130 13.56 -7.39 -10.88
CA GLU A 130 14.85 -7.19 -11.55
C GLU A 130 15.93 -6.60 -10.63
N THR A 131 15.55 -5.80 -9.62
CA THR A 131 16.51 -5.06 -8.79
C THR A 131 16.67 -5.70 -7.40
N PRO A 132 17.84 -6.29 -7.09
CA PRO A 132 18.05 -6.98 -5.81
C PRO A 132 17.84 -6.09 -4.58
N ALA A 133 18.29 -4.83 -4.63
CA ALA A 133 18.12 -3.89 -3.51
C ALA A 133 16.64 -3.62 -3.19
N VAL A 134 15.83 -3.37 -4.23
CA VAL A 134 14.37 -3.19 -4.09
C VAL A 134 13.73 -4.45 -3.54
N ARG A 135 14.12 -5.63 -4.05
CA ARG A 135 13.61 -6.91 -3.55
C ARG A 135 13.94 -7.16 -2.08
N SER A 136 15.17 -6.88 -1.66
CA SER A 136 15.58 -7.01 -0.26
C SER A 136 14.79 -6.08 0.65
N ARG A 137 14.59 -4.82 0.24
CA ARG A 137 13.79 -3.87 1.00
C ARG A 137 12.31 -4.28 1.06
N MET A 138 11.77 -4.86 -0.02
CA MET A 138 10.42 -5.41 -0.04
C MET A 138 10.25 -6.54 0.98
N MET A 139 11.21 -7.47 1.06
CA MET A 139 11.18 -8.54 2.06
C MET A 139 11.21 -8.02 3.51
N GLU A 140 11.93 -6.91 3.76
CA GLU A 140 11.92 -6.26 5.07
C GLU A 140 10.55 -5.64 5.38
N SER A 141 9.96 -4.91 4.42
CA SER A 141 8.61 -4.35 4.53
C SER A 141 7.57 -5.44 4.80
N MET A 142 7.63 -6.58 4.10
CA MET A 142 6.75 -7.72 4.35
C MET A 142 6.84 -8.29 5.75
N SER A 143 8.04 -8.26 6.37
CA SER A 143 8.20 -8.70 7.76
C SER A 143 7.41 -7.80 8.71
N VAL A 144 7.43 -6.48 8.45
CA VAL A 144 6.66 -5.49 9.21
C VAL A 144 5.15 -5.70 8.98
N THR A 145 4.71 -5.82 7.72
CA THR A 145 3.30 -6.10 7.38
C THR A 145 2.84 -7.43 7.99
N GLY A 146 3.70 -8.45 8.01
CA GLY A 146 3.43 -9.75 8.62
C GLY A 146 3.16 -9.65 10.12
N GLN A 147 3.94 -8.83 10.85
CA GLN A 147 3.72 -8.56 12.27
C GLN A 147 2.40 -7.83 12.52
N LEU A 148 2.07 -6.86 11.67
CA LEU A 148 0.79 -6.15 11.71
C LEU A 148 -0.39 -7.11 11.53
N MET A 149 -0.29 -7.99 10.53
CA MET A 149 -1.30 -9.01 10.24
C MET A 149 -1.45 -9.98 11.42
N CYS A 150 -0.36 -10.38 12.08
CA CYS A 150 -0.43 -11.21 13.28
C CYS A 150 -1.28 -10.58 14.38
N GLN A 151 -1.11 -9.27 14.64
CA GLN A 151 -1.91 -8.55 15.63
C GLN A 151 -3.40 -8.52 15.26
N VAL A 152 -3.70 -8.19 14.01
CA VAL A 152 -5.10 -8.15 13.51
C VAL A 152 -5.77 -9.53 13.59
N ILE A 153 -5.05 -10.60 13.23
CA ILE A 153 -5.55 -11.97 13.30
C ILE A 153 -5.78 -12.39 14.76
N ALA A 154 -4.84 -12.08 15.65
CA ALA A 154 -4.94 -12.38 17.08
C ALA A 154 -6.17 -11.70 17.70
N ASP A 155 -6.35 -10.40 17.47
CA ASP A 155 -7.49 -9.62 17.96
C ASP A 155 -8.84 -10.25 17.57
N ARG A 156 -8.93 -10.79 16.34
CA ARG A 156 -10.17 -11.36 15.80
C ARG A 156 -10.43 -12.80 16.21
N THR A 157 -9.37 -13.58 16.42
CA THR A 157 -9.49 -15.02 16.70
C THR A 157 -9.35 -15.35 18.18
N GLY A 158 -8.93 -14.39 19.01
CA GLY A 158 -8.57 -14.61 20.41
C GLY A 158 -7.32 -15.47 20.59
N ARG A 159 -6.52 -15.62 19.53
CA ARG A 159 -5.25 -16.38 19.55
C ARG A 159 -4.09 -15.49 19.98
N ASP A 160 -2.99 -16.11 20.35
CA ASP A 160 -1.73 -15.43 20.60
C ASP A 160 -1.10 -14.94 19.28
N ALA A 161 -0.79 -13.65 19.18
CA ALA A 161 -0.11 -13.05 18.03
C ALA A 161 1.29 -13.64 17.80
N ASP A 162 1.93 -14.16 18.86
CA ASP A 162 3.22 -14.82 18.78
C ASP A 162 3.11 -16.33 18.51
N GLY A 163 1.90 -16.87 18.47
CA GLY A 163 1.62 -18.27 18.17
C GLY A 163 2.05 -18.67 16.77
N LEU A 164 2.61 -19.87 16.63
CA LEU A 164 3.12 -20.38 15.36
C LEU A 164 2.06 -20.35 14.25
N GLU A 165 0.83 -20.78 14.55
CA GLU A 165 -0.26 -20.83 13.58
C GLU A 165 -0.67 -19.44 13.09
N VAL A 166 -0.67 -18.42 13.97
CA VAL A 166 -0.98 -17.04 13.59
C VAL A 166 0.12 -16.49 12.69
N ARG A 167 1.38 -16.71 13.06
CA ARG A 167 2.55 -16.29 12.26
C ARG A 167 2.57 -16.94 10.89
N VAL A 168 2.35 -18.25 10.82
CA VAL A 168 2.29 -18.99 9.55
C VAL A 168 1.15 -18.48 8.68
N TYR A 169 -0.04 -18.32 9.25
CA TYR A 169 -1.20 -17.86 8.48
C TYR A 169 -1.04 -16.42 7.97
N ALA A 170 -0.54 -15.50 8.82
CA ALA A 170 -0.24 -14.13 8.43
C ALA A 170 0.79 -14.07 7.28
N MET A 171 1.89 -14.81 7.41
CA MET A 171 2.93 -14.84 6.39
C MET A 171 2.49 -15.56 5.11
N ALA A 172 1.59 -16.54 5.20
CA ALA A 172 0.99 -17.16 4.03
C ALA A 172 0.14 -16.16 3.22
N LEU A 173 -0.66 -15.32 3.90
CA LEU A 173 -1.45 -14.27 3.25
C LEU A 173 -0.56 -13.20 2.61
N VAL A 174 0.42 -12.67 3.34
CA VAL A 174 1.37 -11.67 2.81
C VAL A 174 2.17 -12.25 1.65
N GLY A 175 2.63 -13.49 1.79
CA GLY A 175 3.33 -14.23 0.74
C GLY A 175 2.49 -14.43 -0.51
N ALA A 176 1.20 -14.76 -0.38
CA ALA A 176 0.29 -14.92 -1.52
C ALA A 176 0.14 -13.63 -2.33
N LEU A 177 -0.02 -12.48 -1.66
CA LEU A 177 -0.11 -11.17 -2.32
C LEU A 177 1.20 -10.80 -3.03
N MET A 178 2.34 -11.03 -2.37
CA MET A 178 3.64 -10.81 -3.01
C MET A 178 3.80 -11.69 -4.23
N GLN A 179 3.55 -13.00 -4.10
CA GLN A 179 3.77 -13.95 -5.19
C GLN A 179 2.84 -13.72 -6.38
N ALA A 180 1.59 -13.31 -6.14
CA ALA A 180 0.71 -12.87 -7.23
C ALA A 180 1.31 -11.68 -8.00
N THR A 181 1.87 -10.70 -7.27
CA THR A 181 2.48 -9.50 -7.86
C THR A 181 3.79 -9.81 -8.60
N MET A 182 4.65 -10.66 -8.03
CA MET A 182 5.90 -11.08 -8.67
C MET A 182 5.62 -11.93 -9.90
N TYR A 183 4.71 -12.90 -9.80
CA TYR A 183 4.29 -13.72 -10.93
C TYR A 183 3.76 -12.84 -12.07
N TRP A 184 2.90 -11.87 -11.76
CA TRP A 184 2.38 -10.93 -12.75
C TRP A 184 3.49 -10.16 -13.47
N ALA A 185 4.51 -9.70 -12.74
CA ALA A 185 5.64 -8.97 -13.31
C ALA A 185 6.60 -9.86 -14.11
N GLU A 186 6.81 -11.11 -13.69
CA GLU A 186 7.61 -12.11 -14.41
C GLU A 186 6.96 -12.57 -15.72
N HIS A 187 5.64 -12.38 -15.86
CA HIS A 187 4.84 -12.73 -17.04
C HIS A 187 4.38 -11.47 -17.80
N ASP A 188 5.27 -10.47 -17.88
CA ASP A 188 5.12 -9.25 -18.70
C ASP A 188 3.81 -8.45 -18.45
N HIS A 189 3.20 -8.63 -17.27
CA HIS A 189 1.97 -7.97 -16.88
C HIS A 189 0.76 -8.30 -17.80
N GLU A 190 0.78 -9.44 -18.50
CA GLU A 190 -0.26 -9.83 -19.47
C GLU A 190 -1.57 -10.28 -18.79
N ASP A 191 -1.46 -10.94 -17.65
CA ASP A 191 -2.60 -11.43 -16.88
C ASP A 191 -3.31 -10.31 -16.09
N ASP A 192 -4.55 -10.57 -15.67
CA ASP A 192 -5.26 -9.70 -14.73
C ASP A 192 -4.73 -9.89 -13.30
N LEU A 193 -4.07 -8.86 -12.74
CA LEU A 193 -3.49 -8.90 -11.40
C LEU A 193 -4.55 -9.18 -10.31
N ARG A 194 -5.77 -8.64 -10.44
CA ARG A 194 -6.85 -8.92 -9.47
C ARG A 194 -7.18 -10.40 -9.48
N ALA A 195 -7.35 -11.00 -10.67
CA ALA A 195 -7.62 -12.42 -10.78
C ALA A 195 -6.48 -13.28 -10.20
N LEU A 196 -5.21 -12.90 -10.43
CA LEU A 196 -4.05 -13.57 -9.85
C LEU A 196 -4.02 -13.51 -8.32
N VAL A 197 -4.31 -12.34 -7.76
CA VAL A 197 -4.36 -12.13 -6.31
C VAL A 197 -5.47 -12.96 -5.66
N LEU A 198 -6.68 -12.97 -6.23
CA LEU A 198 -7.79 -13.76 -5.73
C LEU A 198 -7.48 -15.27 -5.80
N ARG A 199 -6.88 -15.72 -6.90
CA ARG A 199 -6.42 -17.10 -7.06
C ARG A 199 -5.39 -17.48 -5.99
N ALA A 200 -4.45 -16.59 -5.68
CA ALA A 200 -3.45 -16.84 -4.65
C ALA A 200 -4.07 -16.95 -3.24
N LEU A 201 -5.05 -16.10 -2.93
CA LEU A 201 -5.82 -16.20 -1.68
C LEU A 201 -6.64 -17.50 -1.60
N ASP A 202 -7.24 -17.94 -2.71
CA ASP A 202 -7.94 -19.22 -2.78
C ASP A 202 -7.01 -20.39 -2.49
N THR A 203 -5.79 -20.37 -3.04
CA THR A 203 -4.76 -21.39 -2.74
C THR A 203 -4.38 -21.43 -1.26
N VAL A 204 -4.25 -20.27 -0.60
CA VAL A 204 -3.99 -20.23 0.86
C VAL A 204 -5.14 -20.84 1.65
N GLN A 205 -6.39 -20.60 1.23
CA GLN A 205 -7.58 -21.07 1.92
C GLN A 205 -7.84 -22.57 1.72
N GLN A 206 -7.62 -23.09 0.51
CA GLN A 206 -8.01 -24.43 0.10
C GLN A 206 -6.84 -25.43 0.15
N GLY A 207 -5.60 -24.96 0.12
CA GLY A 207 -4.43 -25.78 -0.14
C GLY A 207 -4.16 -25.97 -1.63
N LEU A 208 -3.12 -26.76 -1.94
CA LEU A 208 -2.78 -27.20 -3.30
C LEU A 208 -3.61 -28.40 -3.75
#